data_AF-A0A7L0JQ36-F1
#
_entry.id   AF-A0A7L0JQ36-F1
#
_cell.length_a   1.000
_cell.length_b   1.000
_cell.length_c   1.000
_cell.angle_alpha   90.00
_cell.angle_beta   90.00
_cell.angle_gamma   90.00
#
_symmetry.space_group_name_H-M   'P 1'
#
loop_
_entity.id
_entity.type
_entity.pdbx_description
1 polymer ?
#
loop_
_entity_poly.entity_id
_entity_poly.type
_entity_poly.pdbx_seq_one_letter_code
_entity_poly.pdbx_strand_id
1 'polypeptide(L)'
;WAPARPRAPAGWPLPTLYCTPAEAGAVPSRTAALRVQLLFALRVRTLRVLEAGLASELHDALAALRAGWPELAQDLALGRLSPQPGLPEDARGRLQALLVPDTARAAELRAECAQGFEGIVQRLWPQLQVVVVGTAHGGERLYCDALRQADCKGLPLYCPFYRAAGALLGVNLWPEEPAPRFLLCPDWAFCEFLPCPAEEEEEQRTVLLGELWEGREYRLVLTARPGEYRCRAGEVLRVAGFHKQCPVVEPVRRENQALSVRGESIPEERFCRSLCRAVGMWPGARLIDYVCVESALLGTSSGACAPHYEVFVELRGLRDLSEGQRYKLDHCLQEDFPIYKSFRFKGSIGPLRLHLVGAGAFAQLREALGSPVPMPRVLREERLLAVIQSTVIS
;
A
#
# COMPACT_ATOMS: atom_id res chain seq x y z
N TRP A 1 -20.41 -45.12 33.46
CA TRP A 1 -19.35 -45.18 32.42
C TRP A 1 -19.58 -44.05 31.44
N ALA A 2 -18.75 -43.01 31.50
CA ALA A 2 -18.75 -41.94 30.49
C ALA A 2 -17.85 -42.39 29.34
N PRO A 3 -18.26 -42.24 28.07
CA PRO A 3 -17.38 -42.53 26.94
C PRO A 3 -16.25 -41.50 26.93
N ALA A 4 -15.02 -41.99 26.91
CA ALA A 4 -13.82 -41.18 26.81
C ALA A 4 -13.87 -40.32 25.53
N ARG A 5 -13.66 -39.01 25.67
CA ARG A 5 -13.43 -38.13 24.53
C ARG A 5 -12.23 -38.65 23.72
N PRO A 6 -12.31 -38.74 22.39
CA PRO A 6 -11.14 -39.06 21.59
C PRO A 6 -10.06 -38.00 21.83
N ARG A 7 -8.87 -38.45 22.27
CA ARG A 7 -7.66 -37.62 22.25
C ARG A 7 -7.44 -37.18 20.81
N ALA A 8 -7.37 -35.87 20.59
CA ALA A 8 -6.88 -35.34 19.32
C ALA A 8 -5.53 -36.02 19.01
N PRO A 9 -5.29 -36.48 17.78
CA PRO A 9 -4.01 -37.07 17.43
C PRO A 9 -2.91 -36.06 17.76
N ALA A 10 -1.85 -36.53 18.40
CA ALA A 10 -0.66 -35.73 18.70
C ALA A 10 -0.06 -35.28 17.36
N GLY A 11 -0.47 -34.10 16.89
CA GLY A 11 0.19 -33.45 15.78
C GLY A 11 1.63 -33.16 16.20
N TRP A 12 2.59 -33.56 15.40
CA TRP A 12 3.94 -33.03 15.52
C TRP A 12 3.83 -31.51 15.31
N PRO A 13 4.17 -30.67 16.30
CA PRO A 13 4.19 -29.24 16.08
C PRO A 13 5.30 -28.97 15.07
N LEU A 14 4.89 -28.74 13.82
CA LEU A 14 5.79 -28.22 12.80
C LEU A 14 6.35 -26.88 13.30
N PRO A 15 7.61 -26.53 12.98
CA PRO A 15 8.17 -25.27 13.43
C PRO A 15 7.35 -24.11 12.88
N THR A 16 6.80 -23.28 13.76
CA THR A 16 6.27 -21.97 13.37
C THR A 16 7.46 -21.09 12.99
N LEU A 17 7.72 -20.96 11.69
CA LEU A 17 8.84 -20.16 11.16
C LEU A 17 8.58 -18.64 11.25
N TYR A 18 7.36 -18.25 11.64
CA TYR A 18 6.97 -16.86 11.84
C TYR A 18 7.13 -16.45 13.30
N CYS A 19 7.55 -15.20 13.52
CA CYS A 19 7.63 -14.61 14.87
C CYS A 19 6.26 -14.35 15.49
N THR A 20 5.23 -14.16 14.66
CA THR A 20 3.88 -13.79 15.10
C THR A 20 3.05 -15.03 15.44
N PRO A 21 2.53 -15.16 16.67
CA PRO A 21 1.62 -16.24 17.03
C PRO A 21 0.27 -16.09 16.33
N ALA A 22 -0.38 -17.21 16.00
CA ALA A 22 -1.64 -17.23 15.25
C ALA A 22 -2.77 -16.45 15.97
N GLU A 23 -2.73 -16.43 17.31
CA GLU A 23 -3.65 -15.70 18.17
C GLU A 23 -3.63 -14.19 17.97
N ALA A 24 -2.56 -13.63 17.41
CA ALA A 24 -2.51 -12.22 17.04
C ALA A 24 -3.52 -11.86 15.93
N GLY A 25 -3.98 -12.84 15.15
CA GLY A 25 -5.05 -12.66 14.16
C GLY A 25 -6.46 -12.56 14.78
N ALA A 26 -6.63 -12.92 16.05
CA ALA A 26 -7.91 -12.83 16.75
C ALA A 26 -8.16 -11.46 17.41
N VAL A 27 -7.22 -10.51 17.25
CA VAL A 27 -7.34 -9.16 17.84
C VAL A 27 -8.26 -8.31 16.97
N PRO A 28 -9.35 -7.75 17.51
CA PRO A 28 -10.34 -7.03 16.71
C PRO A 28 -9.87 -5.63 16.28
N SER A 29 -8.89 -5.06 16.97
CA SER A 29 -8.31 -3.75 16.64
C SER A 29 -7.00 -3.92 15.87
N ARG A 30 -6.87 -3.27 14.72
CA ARG A 30 -5.66 -3.26 13.88
C ARG A 30 -4.45 -2.72 14.66
N THR A 31 -4.63 -1.63 15.41
CA THR A 31 -3.57 -1.03 16.24
C THR A 31 -3.06 -2.00 17.31
N ALA A 32 -3.97 -2.69 17.99
CA ALA A 32 -3.61 -3.69 18.99
C ALA A 32 -2.92 -4.92 18.34
N ALA A 33 -3.40 -5.37 17.17
CA ALA A 33 -2.77 -6.45 16.41
C ALA A 33 -1.34 -6.09 16.01
N LEU A 34 -1.12 -4.90 15.46
CA LEU A 34 0.21 -4.39 15.10
C LEU A 34 1.14 -4.33 16.32
N ARG A 35 0.64 -3.85 17.46
CA ARG A 35 1.45 -3.80 18.69
C ARG A 35 1.88 -5.19 19.15
N VAL A 36 0.98 -6.17 19.14
CA VAL A 36 1.29 -7.57 19.46
C VAL A 36 2.34 -8.10 18.47
N GLN A 37 2.13 -7.92 17.17
CA GLN A 37 3.08 -8.35 16.14
C GLN A 37 4.48 -7.76 16.35
N LEU A 38 4.57 -6.45 16.60
CA LEU A 38 5.83 -5.76 16.89
C LEU A 38 6.50 -6.32 18.13
N LEU A 39 5.77 -6.54 19.23
CA LEU A 39 6.32 -7.09 20.47
C LEU A 39 6.98 -8.46 20.22
N PHE A 40 6.31 -9.34 19.50
CA PHE A 40 6.84 -10.67 19.18
C PHE A 40 8.00 -10.61 18.17
N ALA A 41 7.92 -9.77 17.14
CA ALA A 41 9.01 -9.57 16.19
C ALA A 41 10.28 -9.01 16.86
N LEU A 42 10.12 -8.07 17.80
CA LEU A 42 11.23 -7.45 18.52
C LEU A 42 12.01 -8.44 19.39
N ARG A 43 11.37 -9.51 19.88
CA ARG A 43 12.06 -10.57 20.64
C ARG A 43 13.02 -11.38 19.77
N VAL A 44 12.73 -11.50 18.48
CA VAL A 44 13.53 -12.32 17.57
C VAL A 44 14.65 -11.46 16.96
N ARG A 45 15.76 -11.31 17.69
CA ARG A 45 16.95 -10.59 17.20
C ARG A 45 17.51 -11.15 15.89
N THR A 46 17.33 -12.45 15.65
CA THR A 46 17.86 -13.18 14.49
C THR A 46 16.91 -13.19 13.28
N LEU A 47 15.91 -12.32 13.25
CA LEU A 47 14.96 -12.21 12.16
C LEU A 47 15.70 -12.00 10.82
N ARG A 48 15.37 -12.82 9.81
CA ARG A 48 16.01 -12.81 8.48
C ARG A 48 15.16 -12.14 7.41
N VAL A 49 13.84 -12.28 7.51
CA VAL A 49 12.87 -11.76 6.55
C VAL A 49 11.78 -11.03 7.31
N LEU A 50 11.43 -9.84 6.82
CA LEU A 50 10.29 -9.06 7.30
C LEU A 50 9.27 -9.02 6.16
N GLU A 51 8.11 -9.64 6.37
CA GLU A 51 7.07 -9.75 5.34
C GLU A 51 5.84 -8.92 5.69
N ALA A 52 5.30 -8.21 4.71
CA ALA A 52 4.04 -7.48 4.80
C ALA A 52 3.19 -7.69 3.53
N GLY A 53 1.87 -7.74 3.67
CA GLY A 53 0.97 -7.85 2.52
C GLY A 53 1.07 -6.61 1.62
N LEU A 54 1.07 -5.44 2.24
CA LEU A 54 1.21 -4.14 1.58
C LEU A 54 2.36 -3.33 2.20
N ALA A 55 2.96 -2.44 1.40
CA ALA A 55 3.96 -1.51 1.89
C ALA A 55 3.34 -0.48 2.86
N SER A 56 2.09 -0.09 2.62
CA SER A 56 1.30 0.75 3.54
C SER A 56 1.07 0.11 4.91
N GLU A 57 0.89 -1.21 4.98
CA GLU A 57 0.79 -1.94 6.26
C GLU A 57 2.09 -1.92 7.04
N LEU A 58 3.22 -2.15 6.37
CA LEU A 58 4.53 -2.05 7.00
C LEU A 58 4.81 -0.62 7.47
N HIS A 59 4.42 0.39 6.68
CA HIS A 59 4.51 1.78 7.08
C HIS A 59 3.71 2.07 8.36
N ASP A 60 2.47 1.56 8.45
CA ASP A 60 1.63 1.70 9.64
C ASP A 60 2.24 0.99 10.86
N ALA A 61 2.80 -0.21 10.69
CA ALA A 61 3.48 -0.94 11.75
C ALA A 61 4.69 -0.13 12.28
N LEU A 62 5.50 0.45 11.40
CA LEU A 62 6.65 1.25 11.79
C LEU A 62 6.24 2.61 12.38
N ALA A 63 5.12 3.17 11.96
CA ALA A 63 4.52 4.33 12.62
C ALA A 63 4.06 4.00 14.05
N ALA A 64 3.44 2.84 14.27
CA ALA A 64 3.06 2.36 15.60
C ALA A 64 4.30 2.11 16.49
N LEU A 65 5.38 1.55 15.93
CA LEU A 65 6.66 1.42 16.62
C LEU A 65 7.20 2.79 17.03
N ARG A 66 7.21 3.77 16.14
CA ARG A 66 7.67 5.14 16.42
C ARG A 66 6.91 5.79 17.58
N ALA A 67 5.61 5.61 17.62
CA ALA A 67 4.76 6.20 18.65
C ALA A 67 4.86 5.47 20.00
N GLY A 68 5.00 4.13 20.00
CA GLY A 68 4.83 3.29 21.18
C GLY A 68 6.08 2.52 21.65
N TRP A 69 7.27 2.80 21.10
CA TRP A 69 8.48 2.06 21.48
C TRP A 69 8.82 2.05 22.98
N PRO A 70 8.55 3.11 23.80
CA PRO A 70 8.90 3.07 25.23
C PRO A 70 8.13 1.99 25.99
N GLU A 71 6.84 1.85 25.66
CA GLU A 71 5.95 0.87 26.27
C GLU A 71 6.27 -0.54 25.75
N LEU A 72 6.59 -0.69 24.46
CA LEU A 72 7.08 -1.95 23.91
C LEU A 72 8.37 -2.40 24.60
N ALA A 73 9.29 -1.48 24.89
CA ALA A 73 10.50 -1.78 25.65
C ALA A 73 10.20 -2.17 27.11
N GLN A 74 9.15 -1.62 27.71
CA GLN A 74 8.71 -2.02 29.05
C GLN A 74 8.08 -3.42 29.04
N ASP A 75 7.21 -3.69 28.07
CA ASP A 75 6.57 -4.99 27.86
C ASP A 75 7.62 -6.09 27.64
N LEU A 76 8.65 -5.83 26.83
CA LEU A 76 9.80 -6.72 26.64
C LEU A 76 10.58 -6.95 27.94
N ALA A 77 10.91 -5.88 28.67
CA ALA A 77 11.70 -5.98 29.89
C ALA A 77 10.98 -6.79 30.98
N LEU A 78 9.65 -6.66 31.09
CA LEU A 78 8.83 -7.34 32.08
C LEU A 78 8.29 -8.69 31.59
N GLY A 79 8.41 -8.98 30.30
CA GLY A 79 7.77 -10.14 29.67
C GLY A 79 6.25 -10.10 29.80
N ARG A 80 5.64 -8.92 29.67
CA ARG A 80 4.19 -8.72 29.87
C ARG A 80 3.52 -8.19 28.62
N LEU A 81 2.28 -8.60 28.42
CA LEU A 81 1.41 -8.01 27.41
C LEU A 81 0.55 -6.92 28.07
N SER A 82 0.82 -5.66 27.72
CA SER A 82 -0.03 -4.55 28.16
C SER A 82 -1.49 -4.74 27.71
N PRO A 83 -2.49 -4.32 28.53
CA PRO A 83 -3.91 -4.50 28.20
C PRO A 83 -4.24 -3.99 26.79
N GLN A 84 -4.83 -4.86 25.97
CA GLN A 84 -5.28 -4.53 24.61
C GLN A 84 -6.81 -4.48 24.55
N PRO A 85 -7.42 -3.36 24.14
CA PRO A 85 -8.87 -3.28 23.99
C PRO A 85 -9.39 -4.36 23.02
N GLY A 86 -10.40 -5.11 23.46
CA GLY A 86 -11.07 -6.12 22.64
C GLY A 86 -10.35 -7.46 22.48
N LEU A 87 -9.17 -7.66 23.09
CA LEU A 87 -8.49 -8.96 23.08
C LEU A 87 -9.21 -9.95 24.02
N PRO A 88 -9.71 -11.11 23.55
CA PRO A 88 -10.32 -12.10 24.41
C PRO A 88 -9.33 -12.59 25.49
N GLU A 89 -9.81 -12.77 26.73
CA GLU A 89 -8.96 -13.19 27.86
C GLU A 89 -8.21 -14.51 27.60
N ASP A 90 -8.84 -15.47 26.92
CA ASP A 90 -8.20 -16.73 26.55
C ASP A 90 -7.02 -16.52 25.60
N ALA A 91 -7.18 -15.65 24.60
CA ALA A 91 -6.11 -15.31 23.65
C ALA A 91 -5.00 -14.52 24.36
N ARG A 92 -5.37 -13.60 25.26
CA ARG A 92 -4.42 -12.86 26.10
C ARG A 92 -3.58 -13.80 26.97
N GLY A 93 -4.20 -14.78 27.62
CA GLY A 93 -3.51 -15.79 28.43
C GLY A 93 -2.50 -16.60 27.61
N ARG A 94 -2.88 -17.04 26.41
CA ARG A 94 -1.98 -17.76 25.48
C ARG A 94 -0.80 -16.89 25.04
N LEU A 95 -1.06 -15.65 24.63
CA LEU A 95 0.01 -14.72 24.22
C LEU A 95 0.96 -14.40 25.38
N GLN A 96 0.42 -14.14 26.57
CA GLN A 96 1.19 -13.85 27.78
C GLN A 96 2.06 -15.04 28.20
N ALA A 97 1.60 -16.29 28.02
CA ALA A 97 2.37 -17.48 28.32
C ALA A 97 3.62 -17.65 27.42
N LEU A 98 3.63 -17.03 26.24
CA LEU A 98 4.78 -17.04 25.34
C LEU A 98 5.82 -15.98 25.69
N LEU A 99 5.47 -14.96 26.48
CA LEU A 99 6.35 -13.84 26.82
C LEU A 99 7.22 -14.18 28.03
N VAL A 100 8.52 -13.87 27.89
CA VAL A 100 9.54 -14.05 28.94
C VAL A 100 10.26 -12.71 29.10
N PRO A 101 10.59 -12.28 30.33
CA PRO A 101 11.35 -11.05 30.56
C PRO A 101 12.68 -11.05 29.81
N ASP A 102 12.94 -10.00 29.04
CA ASP A 102 14.20 -9.80 28.32
C ASP A 102 14.66 -8.34 28.47
N THR A 103 15.39 -8.09 29.56
CA THR A 103 15.91 -6.76 29.90
C THR A 103 17.01 -6.30 28.96
N ALA A 104 17.82 -7.23 28.44
CA ALA A 104 18.89 -6.94 27.51
C ALA A 104 18.32 -6.45 26.17
N ARG A 105 17.34 -7.17 25.62
CA ARG A 105 16.69 -6.78 24.37
C ARG A 105 15.90 -5.49 24.51
N ALA A 106 15.25 -5.28 25.65
CA ALA A 106 14.60 -4.02 25.94
C ALA A 106 15.59 -2.84 25.97
N ALA A 107 16.75 -2.99 26.62
CA ALA A 107 17.78 -1.95 26.66
C ALA A 107 18.29 -1.60 25.26
N GLU A 108 18.49 -2.62 24.43
CA GLU A 108 18.88 -2.44 23.03
C GLU A 108 17.83 -1.65 22.24
N LEU A 109 16.55 -2.02 22.33
CA LEU A 109 15.46 -1.28 21.68
C LEU A 109 15.47 0.20 22.08
N ARG A 110 15.68 0.52 23.37
CA ARG A 110 15.76 1.92 23.83
C ARG A 110 16.95 2.64 23.21
N ALA A 111 18.12 2.00 23.19
CA ALA A 111 19.34 2.58 22.63
C ALA A 111 19.20 2.87 21.12
N GLU A 112 18.59 1.96 20.37
CA GLU A 112 18.41 2.11 18.92
C GLU A 112 17.33 3.13 18.54
N CYS A 113 16.23 3.18 19.28
CA CYS A 113 15.18 4.19 19.05
C CYS A 113 15.61 5.61 19.45
N ALA A 114 16.48 5.75 20.45
CA ALA A 114 17.03 7.05 20.87
C ALA A 114 17.89 7.72 19.79
N GLN A 115 18.50 6.93 18.89
CA GLN A 115 19.31 7.43 17.78
C GLN A 115 18.48 7.96 16.60
N GLY A 116 17.15 7.78 16.62
CA GLY A 116 16.24 8.14 15.53
C GLY A 116 15.80 6.94 14.70
N PHE A 117 15.01 7.16 13.64
CA PHE A 117 14.31 6.08 12.93
C PHE A 117 14.82 5.78 11.51
N GLU A 118 15.80 6.54 11.02
CA GLU A 118 16.39 6.28 9.71
C GLU A 118 17.20 4.97 9.75
N GLY A 119 16.85 3.97 8.93
CA GLY A 119 17.48 2.65 8.94
C GLY A 119 17.19 1.81 10.19
N ILE A 120 16.16 2.16 10.98
CA ILE A 120 15.84 1.50 12.24
C ILE A 120 15.60 -0.01 12.09
N VAL A 121 15.03 -0.44 10.96
CA VAL A 121 14.70 -1.86 10.74
C VAL A 121 15.98 -2.72 10.74
N GLN A 122 17.03 -2.28 10.03
CA GLN A 122 18.31 -3.01 10.03
C GLN A 122 18.99 -2.99 11.40
N ARG A 123 18.87 -1.88 12.16
CA ARG A 123 19.49 -1.79 13.48
C ARG A 123 18.80 -2.65 14.52
N LEU A 124 17.47 -2.70 14.50
CA LEU A 124 16.70 -3.57 15.39
C LEU A 124 16.92 -5.05 15.04
N TRP A 125 17.03 -5.39 13.76
CA TRP A 125 17.28 -6.76 13.30
C TRP A 125 18.55 -6.82 12.45
N PRO A 126 19.75 -6.90 13.07
CA PRO A 126 21.03 -6.87 12.35
C PRO A 126 21.23 -8.03 11.36
N GLN A 127 20.49 -9.12 11.54
CA GLN A 127 20.53 -10.31 10.70
C GLN A 127 19.52 -10.27 9.56
N LEU A 128 18.70 -9.22 9.47
CA LEU A 128 17.69 -9.05 8.44
C LEU A 128 18.36 -8.90 7.07
N GLN A 129 17.85 -9.64 6.09
CA GLN A 129 18.39 -9.69 4.73
C GLN A 129 17.47 -9.00 3.73
N VAL A 130 16.15 -9.07 3.93
CA VAL A 130 15.17 -8.59 2.96
C VAL A 130 13.85 -8.20 3.62
N VAL A 131 13.23 -7.17 3.07
CA VAL A 131 11.83 -6.80 3.34
C VAL A 131 10.99 -7.27 2.16
N VAL A 132 10.03 -8.15 2.41
CA VAL A 132 9.14 -8.72 1.40
C VAL A 132 7.80 -8.01 1.45
N VAL A 133 7.34 -7.49 0.32
CA VAL A 133 6.01 -6.87 0.18
C VAL A 133 5.18 -7.60 -0.88
N GLY A 134 3.88 -7.76 -0.64
CA GLY A 134 2.98 -8.45 -1.58
C GLY A 134 2.63 -7.62 -2.81
N THR A 135 2.64 -6.29 -2.70
CA THR A 135 2.35 -5.34 -3.79
C THR A 135 3.31 -4.14 -3.73
N ALA A 136 3.94 -3.80 -4.86
CA ALA A 136 4.88 -2.68 -4.95
C ALA A 136 4.61 -1.72 -6.14
N HIS A 137 3.42 -1.83 -6.76
CA HIS A 137 2.99 -1.00 -7.89
C HIS A 137 1.76 -0.14 -7.54
N GLY A 138 1.37 0.76 -8.45
CA GLY A 138 0.26 1.68 -8.24
C GLY A 138 0.45 2.56 -7.00
N GLY A 139 -0.59 2.66 -6.18
CA GLY A 139 -0.57 3.47 -4.95
C GLY A 139 0.48 3.05 -3.92
N GLU A 140 0.92 1.79 -3.90
CA GLU A 140 1.90 1.27 -2.92
C GLU A 140 3.33 1.75 -3.20
N ARG A 141 3.62 2.25 -4.41
CA ARG A 141 4.96 2.74 -4.78
C ARG A 141 5.42 3.89 -3.89
N LEU A 142 4.50 4.79 -3.51
CA LEU A 142 4.80 5.91 -2.60
C LEU A 142 5.32 5.40 -1.24
N TYR A 143 4.69 4.35 -0.71
CA TYR A 143 5.10 3.71 0.54
C TYR A 143 6.43 2.97 0.41
N CYS A 144 6.63 2.24 -0.68
CA CYS A 144 7.90 1.56 -0.96
C CYS A 144 9.08 2.55 -0.98
N ASP A 145 8.90 3.69 -1.67
CA ASP A 145 9.94 4.71 -1.76
C ASP A 145 10.18 5.41 -0.41
N ALA A 146 9.12 5.71 0.34
CA ALA A 146 9.22 6.27 1.68
C ALA A 146 9.98 5.35 2.66
N LEU A 147 9.68 4.04 2.64
CA LEU A 147 10.33 3.03 3.45
C LEU A 147 11.82 2.87 3.10
N ARG A 148 12.15 2.77 1.81
CA ARG A 148 13.54 2.70 1.31
C ARG A 148 14.40 3.88 1.74
N GLN A 149 13.81 5.08 1.79
CA GLN A 149 14.52 6.31 2.15
C GLN A 149 14.61 6.53 3.67
N ALA A 150 13.79 5.84 4.47
CA ALA A 150 13.69 6.05 5.91
C ALA A 150 13.94 4.75 6.68
N ASP A 151 12.88 4.10 7.18
CA ASP A 151 13.01 3.01 8.17
C ASP A 151 13.77 1.79 7.65
N CYS A 152 13.62 1.47 6.36
CA CYS A 152 14.24 0.34 5.68
C CYS A 152 15.48 0.75 4.87
N LYS A 153 16.11 1.88 5.19
CA LYS A 153 17.31 2.34 4.48
C LYS A 153 18.42 1.29 4.55
N GLY A 154 18.96 0.93 3.39
CA GLY A 154 20.01 -0.08 3.26
C GLY A 154 19.52 -1.52 3.14
N LEU A 155 18.20 -1.75 3.15
CA LEU A 155 17.59 -3.07 2.97
C LEU A 155 16.96 -3.20 1.57
N PRO A 156 17.07 -4.37 0.91
CA PRO A 156 16.32 -4.63 -0.30
C PRO A 156 14.83 -4.80 0.03
N LEU A 157 13.98 -4.10 -0.74
CA LEU A 157 12.54 -4.32 -0.74
C LEU A 157 12.17 -5.16 -1.96
N TYR A 158 11.68 -6.36 -1.72
CA TYR A 158 11.41 -7.36 -2.74
C TYR A 158 9.92 -7.70 -2.83
N CYS A 159 9.40 -7.66 -4.06
CA CYS A 159 8.03 -8.07 -4.38
C CYS A 159 8.11 -9.38 -5.19
N PRO A 160 7.89 -10.56 -4.58
CA PRO A 160 8.18 -11.85 -5.20
C PRO A 160 7.16 -12.26 -6.26
N PHE A 161 5.92 -11.82 -6.12
CA PHE A 161 4.80 -12.32 -6.91
C PHE A 161 4.00 -11.18 -7.50
N TYR A 162 3.49 -11.40 -8.72
CA TYR A 162 2.45 -10.56 -9.30
C TYR A 162 1.09 -11.22 -9.11
N ARG A 163 0.17 -10.46 -8.51
CA ARG A 163 -1.22 -10.87 -8.30
C ARG A 163 -2.14 -9.80 -8.86
N ALA A 164 -3.18 -10.22 -9.57
CA ALA A 164 -4.25 -9.33 -10.03
C ALA A 164 -5.59 -10.07 -10.01
N ALA A 165 -6.66 -9.35 -9.67
CA ALA A 165 -8.01 -9.90 -9.51
C ALA A 165 -8.09 -11.16 -8.59
N GLY A 166 -7.15 -11.30 -7.64
CA GLY A 166 -7.04 -12.44 -6.74
C GLY A 166 -6.42 -13.71 -7.37
N ALA A 167 -5.91 -13.62 -8.59
CA ALA A 167 -5.12 -14.67 -9.24
C ALA A 167 -3.62 -14.40 -9.08
N LEU A 168 -2.82 -15.46 -8.97
CA LEU A 168 -1.37 -15.39 -9.02
C LEU A 168 -0.93 -15.54 -10.48
N LEU A 169 -0.16 -14.58 -11.00
CA LEU A 169 0.08 -14.47 -12.45
C LEU A 169 1.54 -14.57 -12.85
N GLY A 170 2.44 -14.18 -11.95
CA GLY A 170 3.86 -14.16 -12.28
C GLY A 170 4.78 -14.07 -11.08
N VAL A 171 6.07 -14.24 -11.35
CA VAL A 171 7.16 -14.22 -10.37
C VAL A 171 8.15 -13.13 -10.72
N ASN A 172 8.69 -12.47 -9.71
CA ASN A 172 9.84 -11.59 -9.90
C ASN A 172 11.11 -12.44 -9.84
N LEU A 173 11.93 -12.38 -10.89
CA LEU A 173 13.22 -13.07 -10.93
C LEU A 173 14.41 -12.14 -10.64
N TRP A 174 14.13 -10.85 -10.41
CA TRP A 174 15.13 -9.78 -10.29
C TRP A 174 15.02 -9.09 -8.91
N PRO A 175 15.45 -9.75 -7.83
CA PRO A 175 15.34 -9.21 -6.47
C PRO A 175 16.20 -7.97 -6.23
N GLU A 176 17.22 -7.75 -7.05
CA GLU A 176 18.13 -6.60 -6.95
C GLU A 176 17.60 -5.36 -7.71
N GLU A 177 16.61 -5.51 -8.58
CA GLU A 177 16.07 -4.39 -9.34
C GLU A 177 15.13 -3.51 -8.48
N PRO A 178 15.27 -2.18 -8.52
CA PRO A 178 14.49 -1.27 -7.68
C PRO A 178 13.01 -1.21 -8.11
N ALA A 179 12.75 -1.38 -9.41
CA ALA A 179 11.41 -1.46 -9.97
C ALA A 179 11.06 -2.94 -10.18
N PRO A 180 9.96 -3.43 -9.57
CA PRO A 180 9.61 -4.83 -9.68
C PRO A 180 9.12 -5.17 -11.09
N ARG A 181 9.70 -6.22 -11.66
CA ARG A 181 9.30 -6.82 -12.93
C ARG A 181 8.86 -8.25 -12.71
N PHE A 182 7.91 -8.72 -13.49
CA PHE A 182 7.31 -10.03 -13.26
C PHE A 182 7.31 -10.86 -14.53
N LEU A 183 7.90 -12.04 -14.45
CA LEU A 183 7.77 -13.08 -15.45
C LEU A 183 6.37 -13.70 -15.33
N LEU A 184 5.55 -13.56 -16.36
CA LEU A 184 4.24 -14.22 -16.38
C LEU A 184 4.41 -15.74 -16.51
N CYS A 185 3.64 -16.48 -15.72
CA CYS A 185 3.66 -17.93 -15.66
C CYS A 185 2.44 -18.50 -16.40
N PRO A 186 2.61 -19.08 -17.61
CA PRO A 186 1.48 -19.52 -18.44
C PRO A 186 0.55 -20.55 -17.76
N ASP A 187 1.10 -21.39 -16.88
CA ASP A 187 0.35 -22.47 -16.22
C ASP A 187 -0.51 -22.00 -15.03
N TRP A 188 -0.35 -20.75 -14.57
CA TRP A 188 -1.01 -20.28 -13.35
C TRP A 188 -2.39 -19.68 -13.59
N ALA A 189 -2.58 -18.99 -14.71
CA ALA A 189 -3.87 -18.49 -15.14
C ALA A 189 -3.85 -18.23 -16.64
N PHE A 190 -5.00 -18.43 -17.30
CA PHE A 190 -5.12 -18.09 -18.72
C PHE A 190 -5.26 -16.57 -18.87
N CYS A 191 -4.25 -15.95 -19.48
CA CYS A 191 -4.15 -14.51 -19.66
C CYS A 191 -4.33 -14.14 -21.14
N GLU A 192 -5.24 -13.22 -21.38
CA GLU A 192 -5.46 -12.53 -22.64
C GLU A 192 -5.10 -11.06 -22.50
N PHE A 193 -4.70 -10.42 -23.59
CA PHE A 193 -4.16 -9.07 -23.56
C PHE A 193 -4.85 -8.21 -24.62
N LEU A 194 -5.31 -7.02 -24.26
CA LEU A 194 -5.88 -6.06 -25.20
C LEU A 194 -4.89 -4.91 -25.39
N PRO A 195 -4.46 -4.59 -26.63
CA PRO A 195 -3.58 -3.45 -26.88
C PRO A 195 -4.07 -2.14 -26.24
N CYS A 196 -3.11 -1.31 -25.79
CA CYS A 196 -3.34 0.01 -25.20
C CYS A 196 -2.22 0.99 -25.64
N PRO A 197 -2.53 2.13 -26.28
CA PRO A 197 -3.86 2.60 -26.70
C PRO A 197 -4.48 1.70 -27.77
N ALA A 198 -5.81 1.74 -27.91
CA ALA A 198 -6.48 1.12 -29.05
C ALA A 198 -6.27 2.04 -30.25
N GLU A 199 -5.50 1.60 -31.25
CA GLU A 199 -5.22 2.43 -32.43
C GLU A 199 -6.38 2.34 -33.45
N GLU A 200 -7.10 1.21 -33.50
CA GLU A 200 -8.25 0.99 -34.41
C GLU A 200 -9.39 0.15 -33.77
N GLU A 201 -10.63 0.26 -34.30
CA GLU A 201 -11.79 -0.54 -33.83
C GLU A 201 -11.61 -2.06 -34.07
N GLU A 202 -10.78 -2.45 -35.05
CA GLU A 202 -10.45 -3.85 -35.36
C GLU A 202 -9.45 -4.48 -34.36
N GLU A 203 -8.78 -3.68 -33.53
CA GLU A 203 -7.83 -4.14 -32.48
C GLU A 203 -8.48 -4.40 -31.11
N GLN A 204 -9.81 -4.50 -31.06
CA GLN A 204 -10.51 -4.99 -29.87
C GLN A 204 -10.34 -6.51 -29.63
N ARG A 205 -9.60 -7.20 -30.51
CA ARG A 205 -9.26 -8.61 -30.34
C ARG A 205 -8.20 -8.78 -29.25
N THR A 206 -8.45 -9.73 -28.36
CA THR A 206 -7.44 -10.17 -27.39
C THR A 206 -6.31 -10.90 -28.11
N VAL A 207 -5.07 -10.53 -27.79
CA VAL A 207 -3.86 -11.25 -28.17
C VAL A 207 -3.44 -12.19 -27.03
N LEU A 208 -2.73 -13.25 -27.38
CA LEU A 208 -2.22 -14.23 -26.43
C LEU A 208 -0.81 -13.87 -25.95
N LEU A 209 -0.36 -14.62 -24.95
CA LEU A 209 0.95 -14.43 -24.30
C LEU A 209 2.14 -14.43 -25.28
N GLY A 210 2.08 -15.21 -26.36
CA GLY A 210 3.13 -15.29 -27.39
C GLY A 210 3.08 -14.19 -28.46
N GLU A 211 2.05 -13.35 -28.46
CA GLU A 211 1.84 -12.27 -29.44
C GLU A 211 2.15 -10.88 -28.86
N LEU A 212 2.72 -10.85 -27.65
CA LEU A 212 3.11 -9.63 -26.97
C LEU A 212 4.37 -9.04 -27.59
N TRP A 213 4.47 -7.71 -27.56
CA TRP A 213 5.62 -6.96 -28.08
C TRP A 213 6.25 -6.13 -26.98
N GLU A 214 7.58 -6.17 -26.91
CA GLU A 214 8.35 -5.35 -25.97
C GLU A 214 8.06 -3.86 -26.14
N GLY A 215 7.95 -3.15 -25.01
CA GLY A 215 7.65 -1.73 -24.96
C GLY A 215 6.17 -1.37 -25.10
N ARG A 216 5.30 -2.30 -25.55
CA ARG A 216 3.87 -2.05 -25.69
C ARG A 216 3.12 -2.25 -24.37
N GLU A 217 2.00 -1.54 -24.24
CA GLU A 217 1.09 -1.66 -23.12
C GLU A 217 -0.16 -2.47 -23.49
N TYR A 218 -0.65 -3.26 -22.54
CA TYR A 218 -1.79 -4.13 -22.72
C TYR A 218 -2.68 -4.13 -21.48
N ARG A 219 -3.99 -4.14 -21.70
CA ARG A 219 -4.98 -4.37 -20.64
C ARG A 219 -5.14 -5.88 -20.43
N LEU A 220 -5.11 -6.27 -19.17
CA LEU A 220 -5.15 -7.67 -18.76
C LEU A 220 -6.59 -8.20 -18.70
N VAL A 221 -6.83 -9.33 -19.37
CA VAL A 221 -8.06 -10.11 -19.35
C VAL A 221 -7.74 -11.50 -18.80
N LEU A 222 -8.46 -11.93 -17.77
CA LEU A 222 -8.14 -13.14 -17.01
C LEU A 222 -9.25 -14.18 -17.08
N THR A 223 -8.83 -15.43 -17.17
CA THR A 223 -9.62 -16.60 -16.83
C THR A 223 -8.83 -17.40 -15.80
N ALA A 224 -9.16 -17.22 -14.52
CA ALA A 224 -8.33 -17.71 -13.41
C ALA A 224 -9.06 -18.61 -12.42
N ARG A 225 -10.38 -18.45 -12.25
CA ARG A 225 -11.19 -19.23 -11.30
C ARG A 225 -12.42 -19.81 -11.99
N PRO A 226 -12.94 -20.98 -11.55
CA PRO A 226 -14.19 -21.50 -12.06
C PRO A 226 -15.31 -20.45 -11.97
N GLY A 227 -15.96 -20.15 -13.09
CA GLY A 227 -17.01 -19.13 -13.16
C GLY A 227 -16.53 -17.72 -13.55
N GLU A 228 -15.22 -17.47 -13.55
CA GLU A 228 -14.62 -16.19 -13.96
C GLU A 228 -13.91 -16.37 -15.30
N TYR A 229 -14.63 -16.09 -16.39
CA TYR A 229 -14.14 -16.24 -17.76
C TYR A 229 -14.00 -14.87 -18.42
N ARG A 230 -12.83 -14.63 -19.04
CA ARG A 230 -12.52 -13.40 -19.79
C ARG A 230 -12.82 -12.11 -19.00
N CYS A 231 -12.55 -12.11 -17.71
CA CYS A 231 -12.80 -10.97 -16.84
C CYS A 231 -11.72 -9.91 -17.03
N ARG A 232 -12.09 -8.65 -17.22
CA ARG A 232 -11.13 -7.54 -17.25
C ARG A 232 -10.57 -7.34 -15.85
N ALA A 233 -9.25 -7.49 -15.69
CA ALA A 233 -8.59 -7.30 -14.40
C ALA A 233 -8.51 -5.81 -14.00
N GLY A 234 -8.69 -4.89 -14.96
CA GLY A 234 -8.55 -3.45 -14.76
C GLY A 234 -7.11 -2.99 -14.57
N GLU A 235 -6.14 -3.85 -14.90
CA GLU A 235 -4.70 -3.59 -14.85
C GLU A 235 -4.14 -3.39 -16.25
N VAL A 236 -3.28 -2.39 -16.42
CA VAL A 236 -2.49 -2.16 -17.64
C VAL A 236 -1.05 -2.57 -17.37
N LEU A 237 -0.55 -3.48 -18.20
CA LEU A 237 0.80 -4.03 -18.14
C LEU A 237 1.63 -3.51 -19.30
N ARG A 238 2.87 -3.12 -19.03
CA ARG A 238 3.88 -2.87 -20.07
C ARG A 238 4.79 -4.08 -20.18
N VAL A 239 5.04 -4.54 -21.41
CA VAL A 239 6.01 -5.62 -21.65
C VAL A 239 7.41 -5.01 -21.58
N ALA A 240 8.17 -5.39 -20.55
CA ALA A 240 9.54 -4.92 -20.33
C ALA A 240 10.58 -5.73 -21.11
N GLY A 241 10.21 -6.92 -21.61
CA GLY A 241 11.08 -7.80 -22.37
C GLY A 241 10.62 -9.25 -22.25
N PHE A 242 11.53 -10.18 -22.50
CA PHE A 242 11.26 -11.61 -22.45
C PHE A 242 12.35 -12.35 -21.68
N HIS A 243 11.94 -13.27 -20.80
CA HIS A 243 12.83 -14.26 -20.25
C HIS A 243 12.59 -15.58 -20.99
N LYS A 244 13.52 -15.91 -21.89
CA LYS A 244 13.32 -16.97 -22.89
C LYS A 244 12.10 -16.61 -23.77
N GLN A 245 11.04 -17.39 -23.72
CA GLN A 245 9.80 -17.18 -24.47
C GLN A 245 8.68 -16.55 -23.62
N CYS A 246 8.89 -16.42 -22.31
CA CYS A 246 7.86 -15.90 -21.41
C CYS A 246 8.02 -14.39 -21.24
N PRO A 247 6.95 -13.60 -21.37
CA PRO A 247 7.00 -12.15 -21.28
C PRO A 247 7.25 -11.71 -19.84
N VAL A 248 8.07 -10.67 -19.74
CA VAL A 248 8.34 -9.94 -18.50
C VAL A 248 7.51 -8.67 -18.54
N VAL A 249 6.71 -8.44 -17.50
CA VAL A 249 5.75 -7.34 -17.46
C VAL A 249 5.95 -6.44 -16.23
N GLU A 250 5.56 -5.19 -16.41
CA GLU A 250 5.51 -4.15 -15.38
C GLU A 250 4.07 -3.64 -15.27
N PRO A 251 3.42 -3.74 -14.10
CA PRO A 251 2.13 -3.12 -13.86
C PRO A 251 2.28 -1.60 -13.84
N VAL A 252 1.67 -0.92 -14.81
CA VAL A 252 1.82 0.53 -15.02
C VAL A 252 0.74 1.30 -14.28
N ARG A 253 -0.52 0.94 -14.51
CA ARG A 253 -1.68 1.66 -13.99
C ARG A 253 -2.91 0.77 -13.86
N ARG A 254 -3.82 1.19 -12.98
CA ARG A 254 -5.17 0.63 -12.86
C ARG A 254 -6.15 1.50 -13.62
N GLU A 255 -6.94 0.91 -14.52
CA GLU A 255 -7.90 1.64 -15.37
C GLU A 255 -8.96 2.36 -14.54
N ASN A 256 -9.37 1.76 -13.43
CA ASN A 256 -10.35 2.34 -12.53
C ASN A 256 -9.77 3.43 -11.61
N GLN A 257 -8.46 3.69 -11.66
CA GLN A 257 -7.77 4.73 -10.89
C GLN A 257 -7.34 5.88 -11.81
N ALA A 258 -8.32 6.57 -12.38
CA ALA A 258 -8.12 7.80 -13.14
C ALA A 258 -9.18 8.82 -12.76
N LEU A 259 -8.79 10.10 -12.77
CA LEU A 259 -9.70 11.23 -12.57
C LEU A 259 -10.29 11.66 -13.92
N SER A 260 -11.60 11.90 -13.94
CA SER A 260 -12.36 12.38 -15.08
C SER A 260 -13.67 13.05 -14.65
N VAL A 261 -13.77 14.37 -14.77
CA VAL A 261 -15.02 15.11 -14.53
C VAL A 261 -15.74 15.53 -15.82
N ARG A 262 -15.04 15.63 -16.95
CA ARG A 262 -15.61 16.04 -18.26
C ARG A 262 -15.16 15.15 -19.43
N GLY A 263 -14.61 13.98 -19.14
CA GLY A 263 -14.13 13.01 -20.14
C GLY A 263 -12.63 13.13 -20.44
N GLU A 264 -11.93 14.10 -19.84
CA GLU A 264 -10.47 14.03 -19.70
C GLU A 264 -10.09 12.87 -18.78
N SER A 265 -8.99 12.18 -19.07
CA SER A 265 -8.51 11.09 -18.21
C SER A 265 -7.13 11.43 -17.68
N ILE A 266 -7.02 11.49 -16.35
CA ILE A 266 -5.75 11.67 -15.64
C ILE A 266 -5.49 10.39 -14.82
N PRO A 267 -4.62 9.48 -15.30
CA PRO A 267 -4.27 8.25 -14.56
C PRO A 267 -3.56 8.52 -13.24
N GLU A 268 -3.77 7.65 -12.23
CA GLU A 268 -3.19 7.79 -10.88
C GLU A 268 -1.66 7.96 -10.88
N GLU A 269 -0.97 7.19 -11.73
CA GLU A 269 0.49 7.19 -11.85
C GLU A 269 1.01 8.57 -12.28
N ARG A 270 0.39 9.13 -13.32
CA ARG A 270 0.79 10.44 -13.85
C ARG A 270 0.39 11.56 -12.90
N PHE A 271 -0.78 11.47 -12.26
CA PHE A 271 -1.20 12.42 -11.23
C PHE A 271 -0.21 12.43 -10.06
N CYS A 272 0.18 11.25 -9.55
CA CYS A 272 1.15 11.10 -8.48
C CYS A 272 2.48 11.80 -8.83
N ARG A 273 2.95 11.64 -10.07
CA ARG A 273 4.17 12.31 -10.55
C ARG A 273 4.03 13.83 -10.54
N SER A 274 2.91 14.38 -11.02
CA SER A 274 2.63 15.82 -10.99
C SER A 274 2.53 16.34 -9.55
N LEU A 275 1.91 15.57 -8.65
CA LEU A 275 1.80 15.89 -7.23
C LEU A 275 3.17 15.91 -6.55
N CYS A 276 4.00 14.88 -6.75
CA CYS A 276 5.36 14.83 -6.22
C CYS A 276 6.22 15.99 -6.72
N ARG A 277 6.09 16.38 -8.00
CA ARG A 277 6.74 17.57 -8.56
C ARG A 277 6.26 18.85 -7.86
N ALA A 278 4.95 18.99 -7.63
CA ALA A 278 4.38 20.13 -6.92
C ALA A 278 4.88 20.22 -5.47
N VAL A 279 4.83 19.11 -4.73
CA VAL A 279 5.30 19.01 -3.34
C VAL A 279 6.80 19.28 -3.24
N GLY A 280 7.60 18.82 -4.22
CA GLY A 280 9.04 19.10 -4.28
C GLY A 280 9.37 20.59 -4.39
N MET A 281 8.42 21.43 -4.81
CA MET A 281 8.58 22.90 -4.83
C MET A 281 8.13 23.58 -3.53
N TRP A 282 7.72 22.81 -2.51
CA TRP A 282 7.27 23.33 -1.22
C TRP A 282 8.36 23.09 -0.17
N PRO A 283 9.04 24.15 0.32
CA PRO A 283 10.14 24.00 1.26
C PRO A 283 9.75 23.23 2.52
N GLY A 284 10.51 22.17 2.84
CA GLY A 284 10.30 21.35 4.04
C GLY A 284 9.11 20.38 3.96
N ALA A 285 8.36 20.35 2.86
CA ALA A 285 7.23 19.45 2.69
C ALA A 285 7.68 18.07 2.22
N ARG A 286 7.16 17.02 2.85
CA ARG A 286 7.27 15.65 2.35
C ARG A 286 5.89 15.03 2.26
N LEU A 287 5.54 14.53 1.07
CA LEU A 287 4.31 13.78 0.86
C LEU A 287 4.37 12.46 1.63
N ILE A 288 3.41 12.25 2.53
CA ILE A 288 3.22 10.97 3.21
C ILE A 288 2.23 10.14 2.41
N ASP A 289 1.05 10.73 2.13
CA ASP A 289 0.03 10.06 1.35
C ASP A 289 -0.96 11.03 0.72
N TYR A 290 -1.75 10.54 -0.25
CA TYR A 290 -2.81 11.33 -0.88
C TYR A 290 -3.99 10.49 -1.37
N VAL A 291 -5.12 11.17 -1.55
CA VAL A 291 -6.28 10.64 -2.26
C VAL A 291 -6.99 11.76 -3.01
N CYS A 292 -7.64 11.40 -4.11
CA CYS A 292 -8.35 12.30 -4.99
C CYS A 292 -9.83 11.93 -5.07
N VAL A 293 -10.66 12.94 -5.29
CA VAL A 293 -12.10 12.83 -5.35
C VAL A 293 -12.60 13.71 -6.49
N GLU A 294 -13.52 13.18 -7.28
CA GLU A 294 -14.23 13.96 -8.29
C GLU A 294 -15.39 14.69 -7.62
N SER A 295 -15.59 15.96 -7.96
CA SER A 295 -16.61 16.78 -7.31
C SER A 295 -18.04 16.24 -7.47
N ALA A 296 -18.28 15.35 -8.44
CA ALA A 296 -19.55 14.65 -8.59
C ALA A 296 -19.93 13.82 -7.35
N LEU A 297 -18.94 13.25 -6.65
CA LEU A 297 -19.15 12.46 -5.43
C LEU A 297 -19.59 13.32 -4.23
N LEU A 298 -19.34 14.63 -4.28
CA LEU A 298 -19.75 15.57 -3.22
C LEU A 298 -21.22 15.97 -3.35
N GLY A 299 -21.88 15.68 -4.49
CA GLY A 299 -23.26 16.08 -4.74
C GLY A 299 -23.51 17.57 -4.46
N THR A 300 -24.45 17.87 -3.58
CA THR A 300 -24.81 19.24 -3.18
C THR A 300 -23.72 19.96 -2.38
N SER A 301 -22.75 19.23 -1.82
CA SER A 301 -21.63 19.76 -1.03
C SER A 301 -20.49 20.34 -1.90
N SER A 302 -20.50 20.07 -3.22
CA SER A 302 -19.54 20.65 -4.18
C SER A 302 -19.66 22.19 -4.29
N GLY A 303 -20.82 22.74 -3.90
CA GLY A 303 -21.20 24.13 -4.15
C GLY A 303 -21.59 24.40 -5.60
N ALA A 304 -21.97 25.64 -5.92
CA ALA A 304 -22.42 26.07 -7.26
C ALA A 304 -21.26 26.27 -8.27
N CYS A 305 -20.21 25.45 -8.19
CA CYS A 305 -19.02 25.58 -9.03
C CYS A 305 -19.01 24.53 -10.15
N ALA A 306 -18.26 24.81 -11.22
CA ALA A 306 -17.98 23.83 -12.27
C ALA A 306 -17.36 22.55 -11.66
N PRO A 307 -17.54 21.38 -12.32
CA PRO A 307 -16.91 20.14 -11.87
C PRO A 307 -15.40 20.30 -11.70
N HIS A 308 -14.84 19.78 -10.62
CA HIS A 308 -13.43 19.95 -10.28
C HIS A 308 -12.91 18.74 -9.50
N TYR A 309 -11.61 18.74 -9.22
CA TYR A 309 -10.98 17.71 -8.40
C TYR A 309 -10.77 18.24 -6.99
N GLU A 310 -11.08 17.41 -6.00
CA GLU A 310 -10.64 17.59 -4.62
C GLU A 310 -9.50 16.62 -4.33
N VAL A 311 -8.42 17.13 -3.74
CA VAL A 311 -7.22 16.37 -3.44
C VAL A 311 -6.93 16.52 -1.97
N PHE A 312 -6.88 15.41 -1.25
CA PHE A 312 -6.53 15.35 0.16
C PHE A 312 -5.10 14.84 0.27
N VAL A 313 -4.23 15.58 0.97
CA VAL A 313 -2.81 15.24 1.14
C VAL A 313 -2.43 15.24 2.61
N GLU A 314 -1.70 14.21 3.03
CA GLU A 314 -1.00 14.18 4.31
C GLU A 314 0.45 14.56 4.04
N LEU A 315 0.88 15.67 4.64
CA LEU A 315 2.23 16.20 4.48
C LEU A 315 2.94 16.21 5.83
N ARG A 316 4.24 15.94 5.80
CA ARG A 316 5.14 16.19 6.92
C ARG A 316 5.90 17.49 6.67
N GLY A 317 6.01 18.33 7.69
CA GLY A 317 6.80 19.57 7.69
C GLY A 317 6.04 20.85 7.34
N LEU A 318 4.78 20.73 6.90
CA LEU A 318 3.85 21.86 6.72
C LEU A 318 2.67 21.75 7.68
N ARG A 319 2.23 22.89 8.22
CA ARG A 319 1.05 22.99 9.08
C ARG A 319 -0.17 23.55 8.36
N ASP A 320 0.06 24.27 7.27
CA ASP A 320 -0.96 24.94 6.49
C ASP A 320 -0.51 25.04 5.02
N LEU A 321 -1.46 25.15 4.11
CA LEU A 321 -1.24 25.35 2.67
C LEU A 321 -1.53 26.80 2.30
N SER A 322 -0.59 27.48 1.65
CA SER A 322 -0.83 28.79 1.06
C SER A 322 -1.59 28.67 -0.25
N GLU A 323 -2.31 29.74 -0.65
CA GLU A 323 -2.96 29.79 -1.98
C GLU A 323 -1.97 29.55 -3.12
N GLY A 324 -0.74 30.06 -2.99
CA GLY A 324 0.32 29.82 -3.97
C GLY A 324 0.71 28.34 -4.08
N GLN A 325 0.69 27.57 -2.98
CA GLN A 325 0.94 26.12 -3.02
C GLN A 325 -0.21 25.37 -3.70
N ARG A 326 -1.47 25.73 -3.38
CA ARG A 326 -2.65 25.15 -4.04
C ARG A 326 -2.62 25.42 -5.55
N TYR A 327 -2.30 26.65 -5.95
CA TYR A 327 -2.18 27.04 -7.36
C TYR A 327 -1.06 26.29 -8.10
N LYS A 328 0.09 26.03 -7.44
CA LYS A 328 1.20 25.29 -8.06
C LYS A 328 0.80 23.88 -8.49
N LEU A 329 -0.04 23.19 -7.72
CA LEU A 329 -0.52 21.86 -8.11
C LEU A 329 -1.43 21.93 -9.34
N ASP A 330 -2.40 22.84 -9.35
CA ASP A 330 -3.28 23.09 -10.51
C ASP A 330 -2.45 23.42 -11.76
N HIS A 331 -1.41 24.26 -11.60
CA HIS A 331 -0.49 24.62 -12.67
C HIS A 331 0.30 23.41 -13.21
N CYS A 332 0.88 22.57 -12.33
CA CYS A 332 1.59 21.37 -12.76
C CYS A 332 0.69 20.42 -13.56
N LEU A 333 -0.57 20.26 -13.16
CA LEU A 333 -1.54 19.44 -13.91
C LEU A 333 -1.87 20.06 -15.27
N GLN A 334 -2.02 21.38 -15.35
CA GLN A 334 -2.24 22.06 -16.63
C GLN A 334 -1.05 21.91 -17.59
N GLU A 335 0.19 21.88 -17.09
CA GLU A 335 1.37 21.61 -17.92
C GLU A 335 1.41 20.17 -18.43
N ASP A 336 1.13 19.21 -17.54
CA ASP A 336 1.27 17.79 -17.86
C ASP A 336 0.10 17.25 -18.70
N PHE A 337 -1.07 17.92 -18.66
CA PHE A 337 -2.31 17.47 -19.30
C PHE A 337 -2.96 18.58 -20.14
N PRO A 338 -2.68 18.64 -21.46
CA PRO A 338 -3.21 19.66 -22.35
C PRO A 338 -4.75 19.71 -22.41
N ILE A 339 -5.42 18.55 -22.34
CA ILE A 339 -6.89 18.47 -22.35
C ILE A 339 -7.46 19.10 -21.07
N TYR A 340 -6.90 18.75 -19.91
CA TYR A 340 -7.26 19.36 -18.64
C TYR A 340 -7.05 20.87 -18.67
N LYS A 341 -5.89 21.35 -19.17
CA LYS A 341 -5.62 22.78 -19.37
C LYS A 341 -6.67 23.46 -20.25
N SER A 342 -7.05 22.84 -21.37
CA SER A 342 -8.09 23.39 -22.24
C SER A 342 -9.43 23.51 -21.52
N PHE A 343 -9.83 22.52 -20.72
CA PHE A 343 -11.10 22.55 -20.00
C PHE A 343 -11.08 23.52 -18.81
N ARG A 344 -9.94 23.65 -18.12
CA ARG A 344 -9.71 24.67 -17.09
C ARG A 344 -9.79 26.08 -17.66
N PHE A 345 -9.15 26.33 -18.81
CA PHE A 345 -9.18 27.63 -19.49
C PHE A 345 -10.59 28.01 -19.98
N LYS A 346 -11.35 27.04 -20.49
CA LYS A 346 -12.75 27.22 -20.92
C LYS A 346 -13.75 27.34 -19.75
N GLY A 347 -13.31 27.19 -18.51
CA GLY A 347 -14.18 27.16 -17.32
C GLY A 347 -15.09 25.93 -17.22
N SER A 348 -14.87 24.91 -18.06
CA SER A 348 -15.64 23.66 -18.02
C SER A 348 -15.26 22.78 -16.81
N ILE A 349 -14.01 22.94 -16.35
CA ILE A 349 -13.49 22.37 -15.11
C ILE A 349 -13.11 23.53 -14.17
N GLY A 350 -13.59 23.47 -12.93
CA GLY A 350 -13.28 24.44 -11.88
C GLY A 350 -11.84 24.30 -11.34
N PRO A 351 -11.36 25.26 -10.53
CA PRO A 351 -10.05 25.16 -9.89
C PRO A 351 -9.97 23.92 -9.00
N LEU A 352 -8.82 23.24 -9.04
CA LEU A 352 -8.54 22.14 -8.12
C LEU A 352 -8.54 22.64 -6.67
N ARG A 353 -9.19 21.88 -5.79
CA ARG A 353 -9.17 22.11 -4.34
C ARG A 353 -8.20 21.14 -3.68
N LEU A 354 -7.23 21.71 -2.95
CA LEU A 354 -6.23 20.94 -2.23
C LEU A 354 -6.45 21.15 -0.73
N HIS A 355 -6.65 20.03 -0.04
CA HIS A 355 -6.91 19.94 1.39
C HIS A 355 -5.76 19.24 2.09
N LEU A 356 -5.29 19.84 3.17
CA LEU A 356 -4.34 19.23 4.08
C LEU A 356 -5.10 18.44 5.15
N VAL A 357 -4.72 17.17 5.34
CA VAL A 357 -5.30 16.32 6.39
C VAL A 357 -4.32 16.13 7.56
N GLY A 358 -4.87 15.87 8.74
CA GLY A 358 -4.09 15.59 9.94
C GLY A 358 -3.24 14.33 9.84
N ALA A 359 -2.20 14.25 10.67
CA ALA A 359 -1.32 13.09 10.71
C ALA A 359 -2.09 11.81 11.09
N GLY A 360 -1.91 10.74 10.32
CA GLY A 360 -2.60 9.46 10.54
C GLY A 360 -4.02 9.39 9.98
N ALA A 361 -4.48 10.40 9.23
CA ALA A 361 -5.78 10.38 8.56
C ALA A 361 -5.91 9.19 7.59
N PHE A 362 -4.85 8.87 6.84
CA PHE A 362 -4.87 7.75 5.91
C PHE A 362 -4.84 6.38 6.59
N ALA A 363 -4.30 6.28 7.81
CA ALA A 363 -4.40 5.06 8.60
C ALA A 363 -5.84 4.79 9.04
N GLN A 364 -6.58 5.84 9.42
CA GLN A 364 -8.02 5.76 9.73
C GLN A 364 -8.84 5.41 8.48
N LEU A 365 -8.49 6.00 7.32
CA LEU A 365 -9.14 5.69 6.04
C LEU A 365 -8.97 4.21 5.67
N ARG A 366 -7.77 3.65 5.84
CA ARG A 366 -7.51 2.21 5.63
C ARG A 366 -8.28 1.33 6.61
N GLU A 367 -8.40 1.75 7.87
CA GLU A 367 -9.21 1.03 8.86
C GLU A 367 -10.69 1.02 8.45
N ALA A 368 -11.20 2.15 7.95
CA ALA A 368 -12.56 2.25 7.43
C ALA A 368 -12.79 1.38 6.17
N LEU A 369 -11.75 1.13 5.36
CA LEU A 369 -11.81 0.23 4.19
C LEU A 369 -11.94 -1.24 4.61
N GLY A 370 -11.36 -1.62 5.75
CA GLY A 370 -11.55 -2.93 6.40
C GLY A 370 -10.96 -4.14 5.68
N SER A 371 -10.31 -3.97 4.53
CA SER A 371 -9.73 -5.05 3.72
C SER A 371 -8.25 -4.75 3.39
N PRO A 372 -7.35 -5.76 3.39
CA PRO A 372 -5.95 -5.59 3.03
C PRO A 372 -5.79 -5.49 1.50
N VAL A 373 -6.41 -4.47 0.92
CA VAL A 373 -6.29 -4.12 -0.50
C VAL A 373 -5.51 -2.81 -0.64
N PRO A 374 -4.69 -2.66 -1.70
CA PRO A 374 -4.03 -1.39 -1.98
C PRO A 374 -5.06 -0.25 -2.03
N MET A 375 -4.81 0.81 -1.27
CA MET A 375 -5.77 1.90 -1.15
C MET A 375 -6.05 2.54 -2.52
N PRO A 376 -7.34 2.75 -2.88
CA PRO A 376 -7.66 3.51 -4.08
C PRO A 376 -7.19 4.96 -3.95
N ARG A 377 -6.57 5.47 -5.01
CA ARG A 377 -6.17 6.87 -5.13
C ARG A 377 -7.30 7.76 -5.59
N VAL A 378 -8.33 7.20 -6.23
CA VAL A 378 -9.57 7.90 -6.57
C VAL A 378 -10.72 7.30 -5.78
N LEU A 379 -11.30 8.04 -4.83
CA LEU A 379 -12.47 7.58 -4.09
C LEU A 379 -13.73 7.73 -4.91
N ARG A 380 -14.60 6.73 -4.79
CA ARG A 380 -15.93 6.70 -5.40
C ARG A 380 -17.03 6.38 -4.38
N GLU A 381 -16.67 6.28 -3.10
CA GLU A 381 -17.58 5.93 -2.02
C GLU A 381 -17.74 7.10 -1.05
N GLU A 382 -18.98 7.55 -0.84
CA GLU A 382 -19.30 8.67 0.06
C GLU A 382 -18.90 8.39 1.51
N ARG A 383 -18.97 7.14 1.96
CA ARG A 383 -18.55 6.74 3.31
C ARG A 383 -17.07 7.07 3.56
N LEU A 384 -16.20 6.74 2.61
CA LEU A 384 -14.76 6.98 2.73
C LEU A 384 -14.42 8.47 2.60
N LEU A 385 -15.19 9.18 1.78
CA LEU A 385 -15.13 10.63 1.66
C LEU A 385 -15.45 11.34 2.99
N ALA A 386 -16.50 10.93 3.69
CA ALA A 386 -16.87 11.52 4.98
C ALA A 386 -15.75 11.35 6.03
N VAL A 387 -15.10 10.17 6.04
CA VAL A 387 -13.96 9.90 6.93
C VAL A 387 -12.81 10.88 6.64
N ILE A 388 -12.37 11.00 5.39
CA ILE A 388 -11.23 11.87 5.08
C ILE A 388 -11.57 13.36 5.30
N GLN A 389 -12.79 13.80 4.98
CA GLN A 389 -13.24 15.18 5.20
C GLN A 389 -13.23 15.58 6.69
N SER A 390 -13.60 14.66 7.57
CA SER A 390 -13.56 14.90 9.03
C SER A 390 -12.14 15.15 9.58
N THR A 391 -11.11 14.81 8.81
CA THR A 391 -9.69 14.94 9.22
C THR A 391 -8.97 16.12 8.57
N VAL A 392 -9.69 16.95 7.80
CA VAL A 392 -9.14 18.14 7.14
C VAL A 392 -8.76 19.20 8.17
N ILE A 393 -7.55 19.73 8.02
CA ILE A 393 -7.01 20.79 8.87
C ILE A 393 -6.83 22.12 8.13
N SER A 394 -6.76 22.11 6.78
CA SER A 394 -6.65 23.31 5.93
C SER A 394 -7.06 23.04 4.48
#